data_AF-A0A1M7RU83-F1
#
_entry.id   AF-A0A1M7RU83-F1
#
_cell.length_a   1.000
_cell.length_b   1.000
_cell.length_c   1.000
_cell.angle_alpha   90.00
_cell.angle_beta   90.00
_cell.angle_gamma   90.00
#
_symmetry.space_group_name_H-M   'P 1'
#
loop_
_entity.id
_entity.type
_entity.pdbx_description
1 polymer ?
#
loop_
_entity_poly.entity_id
_entity_poly.type
_entity_poly.pdbx_seq_one_letter_code
_entity_poly.pdbx_strand_id
1 'polypeptide(L)'
;MKEFTNTNGIYLGSPGLNQEWLEKAQYALNSSNLKSWTAGIRFSQVPDMITSHLKSALLNSYLNSITQRLGEMDRDLLHKAHVIYCTDDRGNIRDLSLSPDVSERVDHHLCRFVMDLLDQENIWEDAVRWYWNNSVIWTLEAMSQEFEQRTLSCMSERTWSKVYSKTLCYANAERFNSLFDIYAKNFVDLYMQSLQKEYLGPSRYSLVFYEEFLGLNAPAVGVQSILRPRMIKEKTSYLTTFSMAVYHQLRKAVAAQEFTVHDNRIWLSANLETPSGSSSGRAIFKSENDLLINACQDLTKGMNDETADVMDSICHLWLKRSTSSQEKIMIHADDILDLRGLLRQKNGHGQRGGYKAEWRERIAAHMELLNRLWINPAGLNSFTLEEKAFIISKSKNSPEAGSRGDYTWEVRPGNPLVRDLQKGKRQTSILSKRVFELDPYRQAYEKRAARYFSWLWRSRQSRGHYLEPIRIPTLLNAIHLEYQRSRSAKIIERFEKMMDALKDKEIIAGWQYDRIYRNGQDWLDLKLVVEPPQAIIDQYAKIKSGTKPIKPPKSAGVSLNNLGEQLRKERLRRRLTQMQAAEAIGIDQTTVSKLELGRRTPDFQTARKIQQWFTTASI
;
A
#
# COMPACT_ATOMS: atom_id res chain seq x y z
N MET A 1 -16.04 16.73 -38.66
CA MET A 1 -14.62 16.77 -39.08
C MET A 1 -14.31 17.53 -40.37
N LYS A 2 -15.26 17.82 -41.27
CA LYS A 2 -15.03 18.69 -42.46
C LYS A 2 -15.08 20.21 -42.20
N GLU A 3 -15.27 20.65 -40.95
CA GLU A 3 -15.44 22.08 -40.58
C GLU A 3 -14.16 22.75 -40.05
N PHE A 4 -13.03 22.03 -39.95
CA PHE A 4 -11.76 22.58 -39.46
C PHE A 4 -11.11 23.65 -40.37
N THR A 5 -11.73 24.00 -41.50
CA THR A 5 -11.19 24.98 -42.45
C THR A 5 -11.81 26.37 -42.33
N ASN A 6 -12.80 26.61 -41.46
CA ASN A 6 -13.49 27.90 -41.43
C ASN A 6 -13.89 28.37 -40.02
N THR A 7 -12.92 28.83 -39.23
CA THR A 7 -13.20 29.75 -38.10
C THR A 7 -12.09 30.79 -37.94
N ASN A 8 -12.31 31.94 -38.58
CA ASN A 8 -11.93 33.32 -38.27
C ASN A 8 -10.82 33.59 -37.23
N GLY A 9 -9.66 34.03 -37.73
CA GLY A 9 -9.35 35.47 -37.73
C GLY A 9 -8.81 36.09 -36.43
N ILE A 10 -7.56 35.79 -36.09
CA ILE A 10 -6.69 36.74 -35.36
C ILE A 10 -5.39 36.86 -36.17
N TYR A 11 -5.47 37.63 -37.26
CA TYR A 11 -4.30 38.13 -37.97
C TYR A 11 -4.07 39.58 -37.52
N LEU A 12 -3.07 39.78 -36.65
CA LEU A 12 -2.42 41.08 -36.49
C LEU A 12 -1.65 41.34 -37.79
N GLY A 13 -2.00 42.41 -38.49
CA GLY A 13 -1.81 42.56 -39.93
C GLY A 13 -0.37 42.58 -40.45
N SER A 14 -0.20 42.15 -41.71
CA SER A 14 0.67 42.70 -42.77
C SER A 14 0.46 41.88 -44.09
N PRO A 15 1.12 42.23 -45.21
CA PRO A 15 0.54 42.46 -46.54
C PRO A 15 0.07 41.18 -47.27
N GLY A 16 -0.84 41.33 -48.24
CA GLY A 16 -1.37 40.20 -49.01
C GLY A 16 -0.27 39.30 -49.60
N LEU A 17 -0.25 38.03 -49.19
CA LEU A 17 0.63 37.00 -49.73
C LEU A 17 0.41 36.86 -51.24
N ASN A 18 1.49 36.92 -52.02
CA ASN A 18 1.45 36.74 -53.47
C ASN A 18 1.07 35.29 -53.82
N GLN A 19 0.04 35.10 -54.64
CA GLN A 19 -0.46 33.80 -55.08
C GLN A 19 0.63 32.93 -55.74
N GLU A 20 1.58 33.56 -56.44
CA GLU A 20 2.73 32.90 -57.04
C GLU A 20 3.67 32.24 -56.01
N TRP A 21 3.76 32.79 -54.80
CA TRP A 21 4.60 32.25 -53.73
C TRP A 21 3.98 31.02 -53.07
N LEU A 22 2.65 30.97 -52.99
CA LEU A 22 1.91 29.80 -52.51
C LEU A 22 2.08 28.60 -53.46
N GLU A 23 2.04 28.83 -54.77
CA GLU A 23 2.26 27.80 -55.79
C GLU A 23 3.70 27.24 -55.75
N LYS A 24 4.70 28.11 -55.60
CA LYS A 24 6.12 27.72 -55.44
C LYS A 24 6.37 26.92 -54.14
N ALA A 25 5.70 27.29 -53.04
CA ALA A 25 5.78 26.57 -51.77
C ALA A 25 5.12 25.17 -51.84
N GLN A 26 4.00 25.05 -52.55
CA GLN A 26 3.32 23.76 -52.76
C GLN A 26 4.16 22.79 -53.61
N TYR A 27 4.89 23.27 -54.61
CA TYR A 27 5.79 22.44 -55.42
C TYR A 27 6.97 21.85 -54.61
N ALA A 28 7.43 22.53 -53.56
CA ALA A 28 8.51 22.07 -52.70
C ALA A 28 8.11 20.88 -51.78
N LEU A 29 6.83 20.52 -51.75
CA LEU A 29 6.28 19.46 -50.90
C LEU A 29 5.98 18.19 -51.68
N ASN A 30 6.81 17.18 -51.48
CA ASN A 30 6.50 15.85 -51.99
C ASN A 30 5.67 15.03 -50.99
N SER A 31 4.75 14.22 -51.51
CA SER A 31 3.90 13.28 -50.74
C SER A 31 4.69 12.27 -49.89
N SER A 32 5.93 11.97 -50.28
CA SER A 32 6.86 11.14 -49.50
C SER A 32 7.25 11.76 -48.15
N ASN A 33 7.34 13.10 -48.07
CA ASN A 33 7.74 13.79 -46.86
C ASN A 33 6.62 13.77 -45.82
N LEU A 34 5.35 13.86 -46.25
CA LEU A 34 4.19 13.83 -45.36
C LEU A 34 4.15 12.57 -44.47
N LYS A 35 4.50 11.39 -45.02
CA LYS A 35 4.54 10.13 -44.26
C LYS A 35 5.60 10.12 -43.15
N SER A 36 6.77 10.70 -43.43
CA SER A 36 7.84 10.78 -42.43
C SER A 36 7.49 11.77 -41.31
N TRP A 37 6.78 12.85 -41.64
CA TRP A 37 6.33 13.84 -40.66
C TRP A 37 5.20 13.32 -39.77
N THR A 38 4.24 12.57 -40.32
CA THR A 38 3.21 11.89 -39.52
C THR A 38 3.83 10.97 -38.47
N ALA A 39 4.87 10.20 -38.83
CA ALA A 39 5.57 9.34 -37.88
C ALA A 39 6.32 10.16 -36.82
N GLY A 40 6.98 11.26 -37.20
CA GLY A 40 7.68 12.13 -36.26
C GLY A 40 6.74 12.79 -35.24
N ILE A 41 5.59 13.32 -35.67
CA ILE A 41 4.63 13.99 -34.79
C ILE A 41 3.97 12.98 -33.83
N ARG A 42 3.71 11.74 -34.27
CA ARG A 42 3.17 10.66 -33.41
C ARG A 42 4.04 10.36 -32.18
N PHE A 43 5.36 10.48 -32.30
CA PHE A 43 6.31 10.22 -31.20
C PHE A 43 6.84 11.50 -30.54
N SER A 44 6.18 12.64 -30.77
CA SER A 44 6.56 13.95 -30.20
C SER A 44 5.78 14.26 -28.91
N GLN A 45 5.95 15.47 -28.37
CA GLN A 45 5.23 15.98 -27.19
C GLN A 45 3.78 16.41 -27.49
N VAL A 46 3.37 16.46 -28.76
CA VAL A 46 2.01 16.86 -29.18
C VAL A 46 0.91 16.04 -28.49
N PRO A 47 0.98 14.69 -28.43
CA PRO A 47 0.20 13.85 -27.51
C PRO A 47 -0.03 14.42 -26.10
N ASP A 48 1.05 14.82 -25.45
CA ASP A 48 1.05 15.23 -24.04
C ASP A 48 0.44 16.63 -23.91
N MET A 49 0.66 17.49 -24.90
CA MET A 49 0.07 18.83 -24.96
C MET A 49 -1.46 18.76 -25.11
N ILE A 50 -1.96 17.92 -26.02
CA ILE A 50 -3.41 17.68 -26.17
C ILE A 50 -3.99 17.10 -24.88
N THR A 51 -3.30 16.13 -24.28
CA THR A 51 -3.73 15.51 -23.02
C THR A 51 -3.83 16.53 -21.89
N SER A 52 -2.85 17.42 -21.75
CA SER A 52 -2.81 18.47 -20.72
C SER A 52 -3.98 19.46 -20.87
N HIS A 53 -4.24 19.95 -22.09
CA HIS A 53 -5.36 20.85 -22.37
C HIS A 53 -6.71 20.16 -22.15
N LEU A 54 -6.85 18.91 -22.61
CA LEU A 54 -8.08 18.13 -22.44
C LEU A 54 -8.37 17.84 -20.96
N LYS A 55 -7.36 17.45 -20.19
CA LYS A 55 -7.47 17.27 -18.74
C LYS A 55 -7.94 18.55 -18.07
N SER A 56 -7.33 19.68 -18.39
CA SER A 56 -7.68 20.97 -17.81
C SER A 56 -9.14 21.34 -18.11
N ALA A 57 -9.59 21.18 -19.37
CA ALA A 57 -10.96 21.46 -19.77
C ALA A 57 -12.00 20.56 -19.08
N LEU A 58 -11.73 19.24 -19.00
CA LEU A 58 -12.60 18.26 -18.35
C LEU A 58 -12.65 18.46 -16.82
N LEU A 59 -11.50 18.72 -16.18
CA LEU A 59 -11.45 18.99 -14.75
C LEU A 59 -12.18 20.27 -14.39
N ASN A 60 -11.96 21.35 -15.14
CA ASN A 60 -12.67 22.60 -14.91
C ASN A 60 -14.19 22.40 -15.05
N SER A 61 -14.63 21.63 -16.05
CA SER A 61 -16.06 21.30 -16.23
C SER A 61 -16.63 20.44 -15.10
N TYR A 62 -15.86 19.45 -14.64
CA TYR A 62 -16.22 18.59 -13.50
C TYR A 62 -16.32 19.38 -12.20
N LEU A 63 -15.32 20.20 -11.90
CA LEU A 63 -15.26 21.02 -10.69
C LEU A 63 -16.34 22.10 -10.70
N ASN A 64 -16.59 22.76 -11.83
CA ASN A 64 -17.70 23.69 -11.98
C ASN A 64 -19.06 23.00 -11.74
N SER A 65 -19.22 21.76 -12.22
CA SER A 65 -20.43 20.96 -11.97
C SER A 65 -20.60 20.59 -10.49
N ILE A 66 -19.51 20.33 -9.76
CA ILE A 66 -19.53 20.14 -8.30
C ILE A 66 -19.94 21.43 -7.60
N THR A 67 -19.30 22.54 -7.96
CA THR A 67 -19.53 23.87 -7.35
C THR A 67 -20.96 24.35 -7.55
N GLN A 68 -21.55 24.15 -8.73
CA GLN A 68 -22.95 24.50 -8.98
C GLN A 68 -23.92 23.68 -8.11
N ARG A 69 -23.64 22.39 -7.87
CA ARG A 69 -24.48 21.50 -7.04
C ARG A 69 -24.30 21.72 -5.54
N LEU A 70 -23.15 22.24 -5.10
CA LEU A 70 -22.89 22.59 -3.70
C LEU A 70 -23.83 23.68 -3.18
N GLY A 71 -24.41 24.51 -4.06
CA GLY A 71 -25.40 25.52 -3.70
C GLY A 71 -26.80 24.97 -3.37
N GLU A 72 -27.15 23.75 -3.82
CA GLU A 72 -28.54 23.29 -3.81
C GLU A 72 -28.87 22.13 -2.85
N MET A 73 -27.95 21.22 -2.48
CA MET A 73 -28.14 20.31 -1.33
C MET A 73 -26.90 19.39 -1.13
N ASP A 74 -26.53 19.25 0.16
CA ASP A 74 -25.63 18.29 0.81
C ASP A 74 -24.09 18.41 0.71
N ARG A 75 -23.44 18.50 1.90
CA ARG A 75 -21.98 18.36 2.07
C ARG A 75 -21.50 16.93 1.86
N ASP A 76 -22.42 15.96 1.76
CA ASP A 76 -22.11 14.55 1.54
C ASP A 76 -21.49 14.27 0.16
N LEU A 77 -21.69 15.16 -0.82
CA LEU A 77 -21.01 15.08 -2.13
C LEU A 77 -19.49 15.33 -2.05
N LEU A 78 -19.00 16.00 -1.00
CA LEU A 78 -17.57 16.25 -0.75
C LEU A 78 -16.86 15.03 -0.11
N HIS A 79 -17.57 13.94 0.18
CA HIS A 79 -16.95 12.68 0.62
C HIS A 79 -16.29 11.87 -0.52
N LYS A 80 -16.20 12.45 -1.72
CA LYS A 80 -15.42 11.88 -2.82
C LYS A 80 -13.93 12.00 -2.52
N ALA A 81 -13.33 10.87 -2.13
CA ALA A 81 -11.96 10.74 -1.63
C ALA A 81 -10.83 11.21 -2.59
N HIS A 82 -11.18 11.65 -3.79
CA HIS A 82 -10.25 12.07 -4.85
C HIS A 82 -10.15 13.58 -5.06
N VAL A 83 -10.97 14.40 -4.38
CA VAL A 83 -10.96 15.86 -4.53
C VAL A 83 -10.42 16.51 -3.25
N ILE A 84 -9.44 17.40 -3.40
CA ILE A 84 -8.89 18.26 -2.34
C ILE A 84 -9.47 19.66 -2.54
N TYR A 85 -9.78 20.36 -1.45
CA TYR A 85 -10.26 21.73 -1.52
C TYR A 85 -9.57 22.64 -0.51
N CYS A 86 -9.46 23.92 -0.85
CA CYS A 86 -8.96 24.98 0.01
C CYS A 86 -10.14 25.88 0.41
N THR A 87 -10.20 26.30 1.67
CA THR A 87 -11.22 27.24 2.15
C THR A 87 -10.62 28.58 2.50
N ASP A 88 -11.38 29.65 2.32
CA ASP A 88 -11.04 30.96 2.87
C ASP A 88 -11.22 31.04 4.38
N ASP A 89 -10.83 32.18 4.95
CA ASP A 89 -10.90 32.47 6.39
C ASP A 89 -12.32 32.42 6.97
N ARG A 90 -13.36 32.41 6.11
CA ARG A 90 -14.77 32.27 6.48
C ARG A 90 -15.31 30.85 6.26
N GLY A 91 -14.48 29.93 5.76
CA GLY A 91 -14.83 28.54 5.48
C GLY A 91 -15.45 28.30 4.10
N ASN A 92 -15.45 29.28 3.19
CA ASN A 92 -15.94 29.11 1.82
C ASN A 92 -14.87 28.43 0.96
N ILE A 93 -15.25 27.45 0.17
CA ILE A 93 -14.32 26.78 -0.76
C ILE A 93 -13.83 27.78 -1.80
N ARG A 94 -12.52 27.99 -1.88
CA ARG A 94 -11.85 28.86 -2.86
C ARG A 94 -11.25 28.12 -4.03
N ASP A 95 -10.79 26.90 -3.79
CA ASP A 95 -10.11 26.09 -4.80
C ASP A 95 -10.48 24.62 -4.62
N LEU A 96 -10.68 23.92 -5.72
CA LEU A 96 -10.96 22.49 -5.77
C LEU A 96 -9.98 21.88 -6.78
N SER A 97 -9.30 20.81 -6.39
CA SER A 97 -8.35 20.10 -7.24
C SER A 97 -8.41 18.60 -6.98
N LEU A 98 -7.82 17.78 -7.85
CA LEU A 98 -7.66 16.36 -7.56
C LEU A 98 -6.49 16.12 -6.61
N SER A 99 -6.55 15.04 -5.83
CA SER A 99 -5.36 14.59 -5.10
C SER A 99 -4.23 14.20 -6.06
N PRO A 100 -2.94 14.37 -5.66
CA PRO A 100 -1.80 14.13 -6.53
C PRO A 100 -1.82 12.74 -7.19
N ASP A 101 -2.09 11.69 -6.41
CA ASP A 101 -2.14 10.30 -6.89
C ASP A 101 -3.28 10.05 -7.92
N VAL A 102 -4.40 10.76 -7.77
CA VAL A 102 -5.52 10.64 -8.72
C VAL A 102 -5.22 11.45 -9.98
N SER A 103 -4.60 12.61 -9.84
CA SER A 103 -4.15 13.44 -10.95
C SER A 103 -3.24 12.66 -11.91
N GLU A 104 -2.24 11.94 -11.37
CA GLU A 104 -1.32 11.11 -12.16
C GLU A 104 -2.03 9.95 -12.90
N ARG A 105 -3.06 9.35 -12.27
CA ARG A 105 -3.86 8.30 -12.91
C ARG A 105 -4.75 8.85 -14.03
N VAL A 106 -5.33 10.02 -13.83
CA VAL A 106 -6.11 10.73 -14.85
C VAL A 106 -5.21 11.05 -16.05
N ASP A 107 -3.97 11.48 -15.81
CA ASP A 107 -2.98 11.71 -16.88
C ASP A 107 -2.78 10.45 -17.71
N HIS A 108 -2.44 9.32 -17.06
CA HIS A 108 -2.21 8.07 -17.77
C HIS A 108 -3.43 7.60 -18.58
N HIS A 109 -4.63 7.74 -17.99
CA HIS A 109 -5.87 7.35 -18.66
C HIS A 109 -6.15 8.21 -19.90
N LEU A 110 -6.05 9.52 -19.76
CA LEU A 110 -6.28 10.46 -20.85
C LEU A 110 -5.20 10.34 -21.93
N CYS A 111 -3.93 10.12 -21.58
CA CYS A 111 -2.87 9.85 -22.56
C CYS A 111 -3.25 8.68 -23.48
N ARG A 112 -3.70 7.55 -22.91
CA ARG A 112 -4.13 6.40 -23.71
C ARG A 112 -5.35 6.74 -24.56
N PHE A 113 -6.36 7.37 -23.97
CA PHE A 113 -7.58 7.76 -24.69
C PHE A 113 -7.30 8.67 -25.89
N VAL A 114 -6.46 9.69 -25.71
CA VAL A 114 -6.07 10.62 -26.76
C VAL A 114 -5.29 9.90 -27.87
N MET A 115 -4.37 8.98 -27.53
CA MET A 115 -3.66 8.19 -28.55
C MET A 115 -4.62 7.33 -29.38
N ASP A 116 -5.56 6.65 -28.72
CA ASP A 116 -6.55 5.82 -29.40
C ASP A 116 -7.47 6.68 -30.30
N LEU A 117 -7.87 7.88 -29.85
CA LEU A 117 -8.69 8.83 -30.62
C LEU A 117 -7.97 9.34 -31.86
N LEU A 118 -6.72 9.80 -31.70
CA LEU A 118 -5.91 10.35 -32.80
C LEU A 118 -5.65 9.30 -33.89
N ASP A 119 -5.48 8.03 -33.50
CA ASP A 119 -5.29 6.91 -34.43
C ASP A 119 -6.58 6.49 -35.15
N GLN A 120 -7.73 6.47 -34.46
CA GLN A 120 -9.02 6.09 -35.05
C GLN A 120 -9.54 7.11 -36.06
N GLU A 121 -9.40 8.39 -35.77
CA GLU A 121 -9.93 9.47 -36.61
C GLU A 121 -8.92 9.99 -37.65
N ASN A 122 -7.72 9.40 -37.71
CA ASN A 122 -6.60 9.81 -38.57
C ASN A 122 -6.22 11.30 -38.44
N ILE A 123 -6.38 11.86 -37.23
CA ILE A 123 -6.15 13.28 -36.93
C ILE A 123 -4.68 13.69 -37.15
N TRP A 124 -3.76 12.72 -37.15
CA TRP A 124 -2.34 12.93 -37.44
C TRP A 124 -2.10 13.60 -38.80
N GLU A 125 -2.88 13.25 -39.83
CA GLU A 125 -2.75 13.89 -41.14
C GLU A 125 -3.22 15.34 -41.12
N ASP A 126 -4.29 15.64 -40.39
CA ASP A 126 -4.82 16.99 -40.27
C ASP A 126 -3.90 17.88 -39.42
N ALA A 127 -3.30 17.35 -38.37
CA ALA A 127 -2.26 18.04 -37.60
C ALA A 127 -1.04 18.39 -38.46
N VAL A 128 -0.58 17.44 -39.29
CA VAL A 128 0.53 17.68 -40.24
C VAL A 128 0.14 18.73 -41.28
N ARG A 129 -1.06 18.65 -41.85
CA ARG A 129 -1.56 19.64 -42.82
C ARG A 129 -1.70 21.02 -42.19
N TRP A 130 -2.21 21.10 -40.97
CA TRP A 130 -2.36 22.36 -40.24
C TRP A 130 -0.99 22.98 -39.95
N TYR A 131 -0.06 22.21 -39.37
CA TYR A 131 1.29 22.69 -39.10
C TYR A 131 1.98 23.14 -40.38
N TRP A 132 1.80 22.37 -41.45
CA TRP A 132 2.33 22.69 -42.75
C TRP A 132 1.80 24.03 -43.28
N ASN A 133 0.48 24.20 -43.31
CA ASN A 133 -0.14 25.43 -43.82
C ASN A 133 0.33 26.67 -43.06
N ASN A 134 0.46 26.58 -41.73
CA ASN A 134 0.97 27.67 -40.91
C ASN A 134 2.48 27.89 -41.12
N SER A 135 3.25 26.81 -41.28
CA SER A 135 4.70 26.89 -41.55
C SER A 135 5.01 27.52 -42.90
N VAL A 136 4.19 27.28 -43.93
CA VAL A 136 4.31 27.93 -45.26
C VAL A 136 4.17 29.43 -45.11
N ILE A 137 3.06 29.88 -44.50
CA ILE A 137 2.72 31.29 -44.36
C ILE A 137 3.85 32.02 -43.63
N TRP A 138 4.37 31.43 -42.56
CA TRP A 138 5.43 32.04 -41.77
C TRP A 138 6.81 31.97 -42.41
N THR A 139 7.12 30.90 -43.15
CA THR A 139 8.37 30.83 -43.92
C THR A 139 8.37 31.92 -44.99
N LEU A 140 7.23 32.16 -45.64
CA LEU A 140 7.05 33.23 -46.61
C LEU A 140 7.14 34.62 -45.94
N GLU A 141 6.55 34.81 -44.76
CA GLU A 141 6.71 36.05 -43.98
C GLU A 141 8.17 36.30 -43.58
N ALA A 142 8.87 35.29 -43.06
CA ALA A 142 10.28 35.40 -42.70
C ALA A 142 11.17 35.72 -43.91
N MET A 143 10.95 35.05 -45.05
CA MET A 143 11.64 35.37 -46.29
C MET A 143 11.32 36.78 -46.78
N SER A 144 10.08 37.26 -46.61
CA SER A 144 9.69 38.62 -46.98
C SER A 144 10.31 39.72 -46.11
N GLN A 145 10.66 39.38 -44.86
CA GLN A 145 11.37 40.28 -43.93
C GLN A 145 12.87 40.29 -44.20
N GLU A 146 13.45 39.16 -44.62
CA GLU A 146 14.89 38.99 -44.82
C GLU A 146 15.35 39.44 -46.22
N PHE A 147 14.48 39.36 -47.23
CA PHE A 147 14.81 39.70 -48.61
C PHE A 147 13.90 40.79 -49.18
N GLU A 148 14.48 41.79 -49.84
CA GLU A 148 13.72 42.80 -50.58
C GLU A 148 12.90 42.18 -51.71
N GLN A 149 11.69 42.72 -51.96
CA GLN A 149 10.72 42.17 -52.90
C GLN A 149 11.26 42.00 -54.34
N ARG A 150 12.15 42.91 -54.80
CA ARG A 150 12.82 42.82 -56.11
C ARG A 150 13.80 41.65 -56.18
N THR A 151 14.51 41.36 -55.09
CA THR A 151 15.52 40.29 -55.03
C THR A 151 14.85 38.92 -55.10
N LEU A 152 13.72 38.74 -54.40
CA LEU A 152 12.91 37.51 -54.44
C LEU A 152 12.29 37.25 -55.82
N SER A 153 11.84 38.30 -56.50
CA SER A 153 11.19 38.22 -57.82
C SER A 153 12.15 37.78 -58.93
N CYS A 154 13.45 38.09 -58.78
CA CYS A 154 14.50 37.74 -59.74
C CYS A 154 15.21 36.41 -59.43
N MET A 155 14.86 35.71 -58.35
CA MET A 155 15.46 34.41 -58.01
C MET A 155 14.98 33.31 -58.96
N SER A 156 15.92 32.46 -59.42
CA SER A 156 15.55 31.23 -60.12
C SER A 156 14.77 30.28 -59.21
N GLU A 157 13.86 29.47 -59.76
CA GLU A 157 13.04 28.52 -59.00
C GLU A 157 13.89 27.55 -58.15
N ARG A 158 15.03 27.11 -58.66
CA ARG A 158 15.96 26.22 -57.94
C ARG A 158 16.58 26.90 -56.73
N THR A 159 16.97 28.16 -56.86
CA THR A 159 17.56 28.94 -55.76
C THR A 159 16.49 29.26 -54.72
N TRP A 160 15.31 29.68 -55.17
CA TRP A 160 14.18 29.98 -54.29
C TRP A 160 13.79 28.74 -53.47
N SER A 161 13.64 27.58 -54.12
CA SER A 161 13.33 26.31 -53.46
C SER A 161 14.38 25.92 -52.42
N LYS A 162 15.67 26.15 -52.70
CA LYS A 162 16.76 25.88 -51.74
C LYS A 162 16.73 26.83 -50.53
N VAL A 163 16.47 28.12 -50.74
CA VAL A 163 16.33 29.09 -49.64
C VAL A 163 15.10 28.76 -48.81
N TYR A 164 13.95 28.58 -49.45
CA TYR A 164 12.71 28.18 -48.80
C TYR A 164 12.88 26.92 -47.94
N SER A 165 13.48 25.87 -48.49
CA SER A 165 13.70 24.60 -47.78
C SER A 165 14.64 24.77 -46.58
N LYS A 166 15.67 25.62 -46.70
CA LYS A 166 16.60 25.92 -45.60
C LYS A 166 15.92 26.71 -44.49
N THR A 167 15.06 27.66 -44.83
CA THR A 167 14.31 28.48 -43.87
C THR A 167 13.21 27.66 -43.17
N LEU A 168 12.50 26.82 -43.91
CA LEU A 168 11.49 25.90 -43.39
C LEU A 168 12.07 24.89 -42.38
N CYS A 169 13.26 24.34 -42.64
CA CYS A 169 13.95 23.43 -41.72
C CYS A 169 14.52 24.12 -40.47
N TYR A 170 14.42 25.44 -40.36
CA TYR A 170 14.86 26.24 -39.21
C TYR A 170 13.72 26.46 -38.19
N ALA A 171 12.83 25.48 -38.03
CA ALA A 171 11.91 25.42 -36.91
C ALA A 171 12.70 25.01 -35.66
N ASN A 172 13.10 25.97 -34.83
CA ASN A 172 13.63 25.63 -33.50
C ASN A 172 12.54 24.93 -32.66
N ALA A 173 12.95 24.13 -31.68
CA ALA A 173 12.02 23.34 -30.86
C ALA A 173 10.96 24.22 -30.15
N GLU A 174 11.32 25.45 -29.79
CA GLU A 174 10.41 26.42 -29.17
C GLU A 174 9.25 26.82 -30.10
N ARG A 175 9.53 27.08 -31.39
CA ARG A 175 8.51 27.41 -32.39
C ARG A 175 7.61 26.23 -32.70
N PHE A 176 8.17 25.02 -32.76
CA PHE A 176 7.37 23.81 -32.93
C PHE A 176 6.38 23.65 -31.77
N ASN A 177 6.86 23.81 -30.54
CA ASN A 177 6.04 23.70 -29.34
C ASN A 177 4.95 24.80 -29.29
N SER A 178 5.26 26.05 -29.62
CA SER A 178 4.24 27.11 -29.59
C SER A 178 3.12 26.89 -30.62
N LEU A 179 3.46 26.43 -31.82
CA LEU A 179 2.50 26.09 -32.87
C LEU A 179 1.57 24.95 -32.45
N PHE A 180 2.16 23.84 -32.02
CA PHE A 180 1.37 22.68 -31.66
C PHE A 180 0.59 22.89 -30.36
N ASP A 181 0.98 23.84 -29.52
CA ASP A 181 0.18 24.27 -28.36
C ASP A 181 -1.10 24.97 -28.80
N ILE A 182 -1.02 25.85 -29.81
CA ILE A 182 -2.18 26.51 -30.42
C ILE A 182 -3.08 25.46 -31.07
N TYR A 183 -2.50 24.52 -31.83
CA TYR A 183 -3.25 23.41 -32.41
C TYR A 183 -3.97 22.59 -31.34
N ALA A 184 -3.25 22.18 -30.30
CA ALA A 184 -3.79 21.36 -29.23
C ALA A 184 -4.95 22.06 -28.49
N LYS A 185 -4.82 23.36 -28.20
CA LYS A 185 -5.89 24.18 -27.62
C LYS A 185 -7.13 24.20 -28.49
N ASN A 186 -6.98 24.58 -29.77
CA ASN A 186 -8.10 24.66 -30.71
C ASN A 186 -8.77 23.30 -30.93
N PHE A 187 -7.96 22.24 -31.01
CA PHE A 187 -8.46 20.87 -31.11
C PHE A 187 -9.34 20.52 -29.91
N VAL A 188 -8.84 20.75 -28.69
CA VAL A 188 -9.59 20.48 -27.46
C VAL A 188 -10.86 21.31 -27.37
N ASP A 189 -10.82 22.59 -27.74
CA ASP A 189 -11.99 23.47 -27.69
C ASP A 189 -13.10 22.98 -28.63
N LEU A 190 -12.75 22.63 -29.88
CA LEU A 190 -13.71 22.11 -30.84
C LEU A 190 -14.23 20.73 -30.45
N TYR A 191 -13.37 19.87 -29.92
CA TYR A 191 -13.75 18.56 -29.41
C TYR A 191 -14.71 18.67 -28.21
N MET A 192 -14.44 19.59 -27.28
CA MET A 192 -15.35 19.86 -26.17
C MET A 192 -16.70 20.42 -26.64
N GLN A 193 -16.71 21.27 -27.68
CA GLN A 193 -17.95 21.76 -28.30
C GLN A 193 -18.73 20.65 -29.01
N SER A 194 -18.06 19.72 -29.71
CA SER A 194 -18.75 18.59 -30.35
C SER A 194 -19.30 17.62 -29.32
N LEU A 195 -18.55 17.32 -28.26
CA LEU A 195 -19.03 16.53 -27.12
C LEU A 195 -20.28 17.17 -26.49
N GLN A 196 -20.30 18.49 -26.36
CA GLN A 196 -21.46 19.24 -25.87
C GLN A 196 -22.68 19.15 -26.81
N LYS A 197 -22.47 19.05 -28.13
CA LYS A 197 -23.57 18.97 -29.11
C LYS A 197 -24.12 17.56 -29.30
N GLU A 198 -23.26 16.55 -29.33
CA GLU A 198 -23.62 15.18 -29.71
C GLU A 198 -24.31 14.39 -28.58
N TYR A 199 -24.03 14.72 -27.32
CA TYR A 199 -24.45 13.92 -26.17
C TYR A 199 -25.42 14.61 -25.19
N LEU A 200 -25.85 15.86 -25.42
CA LEU A 200 -26.50 16.66 -24.36
C LEU A 200 -27.73 17.47 -24.78
N GLY A 201 -28.85 17.21 -24.08
CA GLY A 201 -30.00 18.11 -23.96
C GLY A 201 -30.01 18.88 -22.62
N PRO A 202 -30.92 19.86 -22.42
CA PRO A 202 -30.74 20.98 -21.49
C PRO A 202 -30.79 20.69 -19.97
N SER A 203 -30.93 19.44 -19.51
CA SER A 203 -31.32 19.18 -18.11
C SER A 203 -30.60 18.01 -17.42
N ARG A 204 -29.43 17.55 -17.91
CA ARG A 204 -28.70 16.42 -17.28
C ARG A 204 -27.18 16.58 -17.31
N TYR A 205 -26.64 17.61 -16.66
CA TYR A 205 -25.24 17.53 -16.22
C TYR A 205 -25.14 16.50 -15.09
N SER A 206 -24.89 15.23 -15.40
CA SER A 206 -24.57 14.25 -14.36
C SER A 206 -23.06 14.29 -14.10
N LEU A 207 -22.66 14.49 -12.84
CA LEU A 207 -21.28 14.31 -12.36
C LEU A 207 -20.67 12.99 -12.88
N VAL A 208 -21.53 11.99 -13.08
CA VAL A 208 -21.18 10.66 -13.56
C VAL A 208 -20.49 10.66 -14.92
N PHE A 209 -20.89 11.53 -15.84
CA PHE A 209 -20.31 11.63 -17.19
C PHE A 209 -18.85 12.11 -17.14
N TYR A 210 -18.59 13.24 -16.47
CA TYR A 210 -17.22 13.75 -16.33
C TYR A 210 -16.34 12.79 -15.56
N GLU A 211 -16.90 12.13 -14.53
CA GLU A 211 -16.19 11.07 -13.85
C GLU A 211 -15.91 9.88 -14.77
N GLU A 212 -16.76 9.54 -15.73
CA GLU A 212 -16.49 8.48 -16.69
C GLU A 212 -15.37 8.87 -17.65
N PHE A 213 -15.41 10.09 -18.22
CA PHE A 213 -14.38 10.63 -19.10
C PHE A 213 -13.01 10.80 -18.43
N LEU A 214 -13.00 11.18 -17.15
CA LEU A 214 -11.78 11.25 -16.34
C LEU A 214 -11.33 9.86 -15.86
N GLY A 215 -12.03 8.77 -16.21
CA GLY A 215 -11.71 7.41 -15.76
C GLY A 215 -11.95 7.17 -14.26
N LEU A 216 -12.75 8.04 -13.62
CA LEU A 216 -13.17 7.97 -12.23
C LEU A 216 -14.39 7.03 -12.02
N ASN A 217 -15.25 6.83 -13.05
CA ASN A 217 -16.51 6.06 -12.94
C ASN A 217 -16.70 4.85 -13.89
N ALA A 218 -15.73 4.45 -14.71
CA ALA A 218 -15.96 3.43 -15.74
C ALA A 218 -16.64 2.13 -15.21
N PRO A 219 -17.83 1.75 -15.70
CA PRO A 219 -18.52 0.50 -15.31
C PRO A 219 -17.77 -0.78 -15.71
N ALA A 220 -16.76 -0.67 -16.58
CA ALA A 220 -15.88 -1.76 -16.98
C ALA A 220 -14.48 -1.73 -16.32
N VAL A 221 -14.11 -0.65 -15.61
CA VAL A 221 -12.77 -0.51 -14.98
C VAL A 221 -12.86 0.31 -13.67
N GLY A 222 -13.94 0.13 -12.91
CA GLY A 222 -14.21 0.89 -11.69
C GLY A 222 -13.43 0.41 -10.47
N VAL A 223 -13.36 1.26 -9.43
CA VAL A 223 -12.69 1.05 -8.12
C VAL A 223 -13.02 -0.32 -7.48
N GLN A 224 -14.15 -0.93 -7.81
CA GLN A 224 -14.52 -2.30 -7.40
C GLN A 224 -13.58 -3.39 -7.97
N SER A 225 -13.00 -3.20 -9.16
CA SER A 225 -11.99 -4.09 -9.75
C SER A 225 -10.58 -3.81 -9.24
N ILE A 226 -10.37 -2.74 -8.46
CA ILE A 226 -9.16 -2.51 -7.67
C ILE A 226 -9.37 -3.03 -6.25
N LEU A 227 -10.56 -2.87 -5.68
CA LEU A 227 -10.90 -3.45 -4.39
C LEU A 227 -10.96 -4.97 -4.46
N ARG A 228 -11.30 -5.61 -5.58
CA ARG A 228 -11.14 -7.08 -5.65
C ARG A 228 -9.66 -7.49 -5.58
N PRO A 229 -8.71 -7.02 -6.38
CA PRO A 229 -7.29 -7.38 -6.27
C PRO A 229 -6.55 -6.75 -5.10
N ARG A 230 -6.97 -5.60 -4.52
CA ARG A 230 -6.43 -5.05 -3.25
C ARG A 230 -7.07 -5.70 -2.04
N MET A 231 -8.36 -6.03 -2.00
CA MET A 231 -8.92 -6.87 -0.95
C MET A 231 -8.56 -8.35 -1.13
N ILE A 232 -8.24 -8.82 -2.33
CA ILE A 232 -7.66 -10.14 -2.59
C ILE A 232 -6.16 -10.07 -2.27
N LYS A 233 -5.40 -9.03 -2.65
CA LYS A 233 -4.01 -8.81 -2.19
C LYS A 233 -3.94 -8.66 -0.68
N GLU A 234 -4.85 -7.93 -0.04
CA GLU A 234 -4.93 -7.73 1.41
C GLU A 234 -5.48 -8.97 2.13
N LYS A 235 -6.43 -9.72 1.54
CA LYS A 235 -6.80 -11.05 2.06
C LYS A 235 -5.70 -12.10 1.84
N THR A 236 -4.81 -11.91 0.86
CA THR A 236 -3.64 -12.78 0.62
C THR A 236 -2.34 -12.29 1.25
N SER A 237 -2.31 -11.06 1.79
CA SER A 237 -1.12 -10.47 2.41
C SER A 237 -1.07 -10.71 3.90
N TYR A 238 -2.09 -11.34 4.47
CA TYR A 238 -2.14 -11.69 5.87
C TYR A 238 -2.53 -13.16 6.07
N LEU A 239 -1.78 -13.84 6.92
CA LEU A 239 -1.99 -15.19 7.37
C LEU A 239 -2.77 -15.17 8.68
N THR A 240 -3.78 -16.01 8.78
CA THR A 240 -4.48 -16.25 10.05
C THR A 240 -3.74 -17.33 10.82
N THR A 241 -3.31 -17.06 12.05
CA THR A 241 -2.65 -18.04 12.94
C THR A 241 -3.32 -18.06 14.31
N PHE A 242 -2.88 -18.90 15.25
CA PHE A 242 -3.43 -18.88 16.61
C PHE A 242 -2.95 -17.65 17.40
N SER A 243 -3.74 -17.21 18.39
CA SER A 243 -3.40 -16.10 19.29
C SER A 243 -3.16 -16.53 20.74
N MET A 244 -3.24 -17.82 21.02
CA MET A 244 -3.10 -18.35 22.37
C MET A 244 -1.69 -18.12 22.90
N ALA A 245 -1.58 -17.81 24.21
CA ALA A 245 -0.31 -17.61 24.87
C ALA A 245 0.62 -18.82 24.73
N VAL A 246 0.11 -20.04 24.95
CA VAL A 246 0.85 -21.31 24.76
C VAL A 246 1.46 -21.40 23.36
N TYR A 247 0.69 -21.07 22.32
CA TYR A 247 1.17 -21.11 20.95
C TYR A 247 2.23 -20.04 20.67
N HIS A 248 2.06 -18.83 21.21
CA HIS A 248 3.07 -17.78 21.09
C HIS A 248 4.40 -18.17 21.76
N GLN A 249 4.34 -18.76 22.96
CA GLN A 249 5.54 -19.25 23.64
C GLN A 249 6.18 -20.43 22.89
N LEU A 250 5.37 -21.36 22.35
CA LEU A 250 5.91 -22.47 21.56
C LEU A 250 6.64 -21.95 20.31
N ARG A 251 6.05 -20.97 19.61
CA ARG A 251 6.65 -20.30 18.46
C ARG A 251 8.01 -19.68 18.81
N LYS A 252 8.10 -19.02 19.97
CA LYS A 252 9.33 -18.42 20.49
C LYS A 252 10.38 -19.51 20.76
N ALA A 253 10.01 -20.56 21.50
CA ALA A 253 10.91 -21.66 21.85
C ALA A 253 11.48 -22.37 20.63
N VAL A 254 10.66 -22.61 19.60
CA VAL A 254 11.11 -23.19 18.32
C VAL A 254 12.03 -22.23 17.56
N ALA A 255 11.65 -20.97 17.41
CA ALA A 255 12.44 -20.00 16.65
C ALA A 255 13.82 -19.73 17.28
N ALA A 256 13.88 -19.68 18.61
CA ALA A 256 15.08 -19.35 19.38
C ALA A 256 15.82 -20.56 19.96
N GLN A 257 15.40 -21.80 19.62
CA GLN A 257 16.04 -23.04 20.05
C GLN A 257 16.13 -23.18 21.59
N GLU A 258 15.07 -22.84 22.33
CA GLU A 258 15.06 -22.84 23.81
C GLU A 258 14.93 -24.25 24.44
N PHE A 259 15.17 -25.32 23.69
CA PHE A 259 15.02 -26.69 24.17
C PHE A 259 16.28 -27.16 24.90
N THR A 260 16.19 -27.29 26.22
CA THR A 260 17.29 -27.68 27.10
C THR A 260 16.94 -28.93 27.93
N VAL A 261 17.95 -29.56 28.52
CA VAL A 261 17.75 -30.67 29.44
C VAL A 261 17.26 -30.10 30.77
N HIS A 262 16.05 -30.49 31.20
CA HIS A 262 15.49 -30.11 32.50
C HIS A 262 15.01 -31.37 33.25
N ASP A 263 15.35 -31.43 34.54
CA ASP A 263 14.81 -32.34 35.56
C ASP A 263 14.89 -33.84 35.26
N ASN A 264 16.01 -34.53 35.57
CA ASN A 264 16.18 -36.01 35.67
C ASN A 264 15.52 -36.90 34.58
N ARG A 265 15.08 -36.32 33.46
CA ARG A 265 14.36 -36.95 32.36
C ARG A 265 15.25 -36.92 31.12
N ILE A 266 15.03 -37.91 30.25
CA ILE A 266 15.84 -38.16 29.04
C ILE A 266 15.53 -37.15 27.91
N TRP A 267 14.46 -36.36 28.03
CA TRP A 267 13.94 -35.52 26.93
C TRP A 267 14.25 -34.02 27.09
N LEU A 268 14.52 -33.34 25.97
CA LEU A 268 14.70 -31.89 25.92
C LEU A 268 13.34 -31.18 26.07
N SER A 269 13.33 -30.06 26.77
CA SER A 269 12.10 -29.30 27.01
C SER A 269 12.31 -27.80 27.03
N ALA A 270 11.24 -27.06 26.76
CA ALA A 270 11.22 -25.60 26.80
C ALA A 270 10.01 -25.11 27.62
N ASN A 271 10.20 -24.05 28.40
CA ASN A 271 9.14 -23.47 29.20
C ASN A 271 8.16 -22.68 28.31
N LEU A 272 6.86 -22.93 28.46
CA LEU A 272 5.79 -22.21 27.75
C LEU A 272 5.06 -21.21 28.65
N GLU A 273 5.67 -20.83 29.76
CA GLU A 273 5.13 -19.86 30.70
C GLU A 273 5.24 -18.43 30.17
N THR A 274 4.13 -17.69 30.29
CA THR A 274 4.18 -16.24 30.08
C THR A 274 4.79 -15.56 31.30
N PRO A 275 5.51 -14.42 31.15
CA PRO A 275 6.03 -13.66 32.30
C PRO A 275 4.97 -13.22 33.31
N SER A 276 3.71 -13.10 32.87
CA SER A 276 2.56 -12.78 33.72
C SER A 276 1.97 -13.97 34.47
N GLY A 277 2.45 -15.20 34.24
CA GLY A 277 1.87 -16.43 34.78
C GLY A 277 0.49 -16.81 34.20
N SER A 278 -0.02 -16.05 33.21
CA SER A 278 -1.35 -16.24 32.61
C SER A 278 -1.53 -17.54 31.82
N SER A 279 -0.43 -18.17 31.46
CA SER A 279 -0.36 -19.47 30.80
C SER A 279 0.84 -20.18 31.38
N SER A 280 0.66 -21.45 31.75
CA SER A 280 1.73 -22.34 32.19
C SER A 280 1.70 -23.60 31.32
N GLY A 281 2.88 -24.18 31.09
CA GLY A 281 3.02 -25.36 30.27
C GLY A 281 4.47 -25.60 29.87
N ARG A 282 4.74 -26.78 29.29
CA ARG A 282 6.07 -27.16 28.84
C ARG A 282 5.98 -27.83 27.47
N ALA A 283 6.85 -27.44 26.56
CA ALA A 283 7.07 -28.15 25.31
C ALA A 283 8.13 -29.21 25.54
N ILE A 284 7.92 -30.42 25.01
CA ILE A 284 8.84 -31.54 25.14
C ILE A 284 9.14 -32.04 23.73
N PHE A 285 10.43 -32.24 23.44
CA PHE A 285 10.89 -32.84 22.21
C PHE A 285 11.20 -34.31 22.46
N LYS A 286 10.38 -35.21 21.90
CA LYS A 286 10.53 -36.66 22.07
C LYS A 286 11.16 -37.29 20.84
N SER A 287 12.03 -38.26 21.04
CA SER A 287 12.48 -39.15 19.98
C SER A 287 11.63 -40.42 19.95
N GLU A 288 11.43 -41.00 18.76
CA GLU A 288 10.70 -42.27 18.58
C GLU A 288 11.51 -43.48 19.05
N ASN A 289 12.84 -43.36 19.02
CA ASN A 289 13.78 -44.32 19.62
C ASN A 289 14.43 -43.65 20.84
N ASP A 290 14.84 -44.41 21.86
CA ASP A 290 15.70 -43.95 22.97
C ASP A 290 17.09 -43.55 22.44
N LEU A 291 17.12 -42.50 21.63
CA LEU A 291 18.34 -41.89 21.12
C LEU A 291 19.05 -41.21 22.29
N LEU A 292 20.38 -41.29 22.29
CA LEU A 292 21.22 -40.54 23.22
C LEU A 292 20.82 -39.04 23.18
N ILE A 293 20.81 -38.39 24.34
CA ILE A 293 20.46 -36.97 24.51
C ILE A 293 21.23 -36.08 23.51
N ASN A 294 22.48 -36.42 23.22
CA ASN A 294 23.33 -35.69 22.25
C ASN A 294 22.72 -35.66 20.83
N ALA A 295 22.13 -36.77 20.37
CA ALA A 295 21.46 -36.83 19.07
C ALA A 295 20.18 -35.97 19.06
N CYS A 296 19.46 -35.91 20.19
CA CYS A 296 18.31 -35.01 20.32
C CYS A 296 18.74 -33.53 20.30
N GLN A 297 19.87 -33.19 20.94
CA GLN A 297 20.40 -31.82 20.94
C GLN A 297 20.76 -31.37 19.53
N ASP A 298 21.43 -32.21 18.75
CA ASP A 298 21.79 -31.89 17.37
C ASP A 298 20.56 -31.72 16.47
N LEU A 299 19.50 -32.50 16.69
CA LEU A 299 18.23 -32.30 15.98
C LEU A 299 17.57 -30.97 16.35
N THR A 300 17.55 -30.60 17.64
CA THR A 300 16.97 -29.32 18.07
C THR A 300 17.73 -28.10 17.57
N LYS A 301 19.04 -28.20 17.30
CA LYS A 301 19.81 -27.14 16.61
C LYS A 301 19.31 -26.86 15.19
N GLY A 302 18.63 -27.83 14.57
CA GLY A 302 17.97 -27.65 13.28
C GLY A 302 16.73 -26.76 13.33
N MET A 303 16.13 -26.55 14.51
CA MET A 303 14.99 -25.65 14.68
C MET A 303 15.40 -24.19 14.49
N ASN A 304 14.61 -23.40 13.79
CA ASN A 304 14.89 -21.99 13.57
C ASN A 304 13.62 -21.24 13.17
N ASP A 305 13.79 -19.99 12.70
CA ASP A 305 12.69 -19.16 12.22
C ASP A 305 11.97 -19.73 10.97
N GLU A 306 12.61 -20.60 10.19
CA GLU A 306 11.96 -21.35 9.10
C GLU A 306 11.08 -22.48 9.65
N THR A 307 11.49 -23.15 10.74
CA THR A 307 10.62 -24.10 11.45
C THR A 307 9.38 -23.40 11.99
N ALA A 308 9.53 -22.17 12.51
CA ALA A 308 8.40 -21.35 12.92
C ALA A 308 7.53 -20.92 11.72
N ASP A 309 8.10 -20.64 10.54
CA ASP A 309 7.32 -20.37 9.31
C ASP A 309 6.49 -21.60 8.90
N VAL A 310 7.06 -22.80 8.97
CA VAL A 310 6.36 -24.08 8.69
C VAL A 310 5.22 -24.27 9.69
N MET A 311 5.49 -24.04 10.98
CA MET A 311 4.48 -24.13 12.04
C MET A 311 3.31 -23.16 11.79
N ASP A 312 3.62 -21.90 11.45
CA ASP A 312 2.64 -20.87 11.14
C ASP A 312 1.85 -21.19 9.87
N SER A 313 2.51 -21.79 8.87
CA SER A 313 1.89 -22.26 7.62
C SER A 313 0.88 -23.37 7.87
N ILE A 314 1.23 -24.36 8.70
CA ILE A 314 0.32 -25.45 9.09
C ILE A 314 -0.93 -24.86 9.75
N CYS A 315 -0.75 -23.98 10.73
CA CYS A 315 -1.87 -23.35 11.42
C CYS A 315 -2.75 -22.55 10.45
N HIS A 316 -2.15 -21.80 9.53
CA HIS A 316 -2.88 -21.02 8.54
C HIS A 316 -3.69 -21.90 7.57
N LEU A 317 -3.05 -22.90 6.97
CA LEU A 317 -3.68 -23.81 6.02
C LEU A 317 -4.80 -24.60 6.71
N TRP A 318 -4.56 -25.09 7.93
CA TRP A 318 -5.56 -25.81 8.69
C TRP A 318 -6.76 -24.93 9.03
N LEU A 319 -6.55 -23.73 9.57
CA LEU A 319 -7.64 -22.78 9.87
C LEU A 319 -8.46 -22.37 8.63
N LYS A 320 -7.87 -22.45 7.44
CA LYS A 320 -8.53 -22.08 6.18
C LYS A 320 -9.29 -23.24 5.53
N ARG A 321 -8.75 -24.47 5.64
CA ARG A 321 -9.26 -25.66 4.96
C ARG A 321 -10.14 -26.54 5.85
N SER A 322 -9.92 -26.54 7.17
CA SER A 322 -10.66 -27.42 8.08
C SER A 322 -12.08 -26.94 8.33
N THR A 323 -13.00 -27.89 8.37
CA THR A 323 -14.40 -27.70 8.75
C THR A 323 -14.63 -28.10 10.22
N SER A 324 -13.81 -29.01 10.74
CA SER A 324 -13.88 -29.51 12.10
C SER A 324 -12.54 -29.46 12.83
N SER A 325 -12.61 -29.27 14.14
CA SER A 325 -11.44 -29.21 15.04
C SER A 325 -10.59 -30.49 15.10
N GLN A 326 -11.12 -31.63 14.65
CA GLN A 326 -10.42 -32.92 14.64
C GLN A 326 -10.02 -33.36 13.23
N GLU A 327 -10.40 -32.61 12.20
CA GLU A 327 -10.13 -32.94 10.81
C GLU A 327 -8.63 -32.77 10.51
N LYS A 328 -8.06 -33.76 9.81
CA LYS A 328 -6.74 -33.64 9.20
C LYS A 328 -6.91 -33.08 7.79
N ILE A 329 -6.03 -32.15 7.43
CA ILE A 329 -6.00 -31.60 6.08
C ILE A 329 -4.78 -32.10 5.32
N MET A 330 -4.89 -32.20 4.00
CA MET A 330 -3.75 -32.46 3.14
C MET A 330 -2.93 -31.18 2.93
N ILE A 331 -1.61 -31.27 3.12
CA ILE A 331 -0.64 -30.20 2.90
C ILE A 331 0.53 -30.76 2.07
N HIS A 332 0.88 -30.04 1.01
CA HIS A 332 2.07 -30.30 0.20
C HIS A 332 3.22 -29.39 0.62
N ALA A 333 4.47 -29.81 0.41
CA ALA A 333 5.61 -28.92 0.61
C ALA A 333 5.51 -27.63 -0.24
N ASP A 334 4.93 -27.73 -1.44
CA ASP A 334 4.73 -26.59 -2.35
C ASP A 334 3.75 -25.56 -1.80
N ASP A 335 2.72 -25.99 -1.03
CA ASP A 335 1.80 -25.05 -0.35
C ASP A 335 2.58 -24.12 0.61
N ILE A 336 3.57 -24.67 1.32
CA ILE A 336 4.39 -23.95 2.30
C ILE A 336 5.40 -23.05 1.58
N LEU A 337 6.02 -23.54 0.51
CA LEU A 337 6.96 -22.76 -0.30
C LEU A 337 6.27 -21.57 -1.02
N ASP A 338 5.03 -21.78 -1.50
CA ASP A 338 4.18 -20.73 -2.08
C ASP A 338 3.81 -19.65 -1.02
N LEU A 339 3.52 -20.07 0.22
CA LEU A 339 3.28 -19.14 1.33
C LEU A 339 4.52 -18.31 1.68
N ARG A 340 5.71 -18.87 1.52
CA ARG A 340 6.99 -18.18 1.73
C ARG A 340 7.40 -17.22 0.61
N GLY A 341 6.63 -17.18 -0.48
CA GLY A 341 6.91 -16.28 -1.60
C GLY A 341 8.12 -16.69 -2.43
N LEU A 342 8.59 -17.95 -2.30
CA LEU A 342 9.68 -18.46 -3.13
C LEU A 342 9.20 -18.63 -4.57
N LEU A 343 10.03 -18.21 -5.53
CA LEU A 343 9.70 -18.34 -6.95
C LEU A 343 10.03 -19.76 -7.44
N ARG A 344 9.08 -20.36 -8.15
CA ARG A 344 9.28 -21.62 -8.87
C ARG A 344 10.36 -21.46 -9.94
N GLN A 345 11.09 -22.54 -10.22
CA GLN A 345 12.19 -22.49 -11.20
C GLN A 345 11.66 -22.18 -12.60
N LYS A 346 12.43 -21.44 -13.41
CA LYS A 346 12.16 -21.29 -14.85
C LYS A 346 12.76 -22.50 -15.57
N ASN A 347 11.96 -23.12 -16.43
CA ASN A 347 12.38 -24.19 -17.32
C ASN A 347 13.17 -23.58 -18.49
N GLY A 348 13.87 -24.40 -19.29
CA GLY A 348 14.65 -23.95 -20.45
C GLY A 348 13.86 -23.12 -21.48
N HIS A 349 12.52 -23.23 -21.49
CA HIS A 349 11.62 -22.44 -22.34
C HIS A 349 11.00 -21.21 -21.65
N GLY A 350 11.52 -20.78 -20.49
CA GLY A 350 11.03 -19.61 -19.76
C GLY A 350 9.71 -19.80 -19.00
N GLN A 351 9.04 -20.95 -19.15
CA GLN A 351 7.88 -21.33 -18.35
C GLN A 351 8.30 -21.72 -16.92
N ARG A 352 7.50 -21.36 -15.91
CA ARG A 352 7.81 -21.71 -14.51
C ARG A 352 7.42 -23.16 -14.22
N GLY A 353 8.39 -24.02 -13.89
CA GLY A 353 8.20 -25.40 -13.45
C GLY A 353 7.91 -25.51 -11.95
N GLY A 354 8.52 -26.49 -11.28
CA GLY A 354 8.37 -26.76 -9.84
C GLY A 354 9.42 -26.07 -8.96
N TYR A 355 9.39 -26.40 -7.66
CA TYR A 355 10.42 -25.99 -6.70
C TYR A 355 11.64 -26.92 -6.74
N LYS A 356 12.78 -26.43 -6.22
CA LYS A 356 13.98 -27.26 -6.03
C LYS A 356 13.71 -28.39 -5.04
N ALA A 357 14.21 -29.59 -5.34
CA ALA A 357 14.11 -30.75 -4.43
C ALA A 357 14.67 -30.43 -3.03
N GLU A 358 15.82 -29.78 -2.96
CA GLU A 358 16.47 -29.33 -1.71
C GLU A 358 15.54 -28.46 -0.82
N TRP A 359 14.69 -27.62 -1.43
CA TRP A 359 13.75 -26.79 -0.67
C TRP A 359 12.64 -27.64 -0.07
N ARG A 360 12.14 -28.62 -0.81
CA ARG A 360 11.11 -29.55 -0.32
C ARG A 360 11.67 -30.47 0.76
N GLU A 361 12.90 -30.95 0.60
CA GLU A 361 13.64 -31.72 1.61
C GLU A 361 13.81 -30.92 2.91
N ARG A 362 14.14 -29.63 2.83
CA ARG A 362 14.19 -28.74 4.00
C ARG A 362 12.84 -28.61 4.69
N ILE A 363 11.74 -28.42 3.95
CA ILE A 363 10.39 -28.40 4.53
C ILE A 363 10.07 -29.73 5.21
N ALA A 364 10.44 -30.86 4.59
CA ALA A 364 10.25 -32.17 5.17
C ALA A 364 11.03 -32.38 6.49
N ALA A 365 12.26 -31.87 6.57
CA ALA A 365 13.05 -31.89 7.80
C ALA A 365 12.36 -31.08 8.92
N HIS A 366 11.83 -29.89 8.61
CA HIS A 366 11.07 -29.09 9.57
C HIS A 366 9.76 -29.77 10.01
N MET A 367 9.06 -30.42 9.09
CA MET A 367 7.85 -31.21 9.42
C MET A 367 8.16 -32.35 10.39
N GLU A 368 9.29 -33.01 10.23
CA GLU A 368 9.75 -34.07 11.14
C GLU A 368 10.06 -33.53 12.55
N LEU A 369 10.71 -32.36 12.64
CA LEU A 369 10.93 -31.68 13.92
C LEU A 369 9.59 -31.34 14.62
N LEU A 370 8.60 -30.84 13.89
CA LEU A 370 7.30 -30.50 14.44
C LEU A 370 6.49 -31.74 14.88
N ASN A 371 6.63 -32.87 14.18
CA ASN A 371 5.95 -34.13 14.51
C ASN A 371 6.38 -34.70 15.89
N ARG A 372 7.57 -34.31 16.35
CA ARG A 372 8.20 -34.72 17.61
C ARG A 372 7.90 -33.79 18.78
N LEU A 373 7.18 -32.70 18.54
CA LEU A 373 6.80 -31.76 19.59
C LEU A 373 5.56 -32.22 20.35
N TRP A 374 5.69 -32.24 21.67
CA TRP A 374 4.62 -32.52 22.63
C TRP A 374 4.45 -31.31 23.56
N ILE A 375 3.24 -31.14 24.08
CA ILE A 375 2.90 -30.08 25.03
C ILE A 375 2.29 -30.73 26.27
N ASN A 376 2.83 -30.38 27.44
CA ASN A 376 2.18 -30.59 28.72
C ASN A 376 1.48 -29.27 29.14
N PRO A 377 0.13 -29.22 29.13
CA PRO A 377 -0.62 -27.99 29.36
C PRO A 377 -0.74 -27.57 30.83
N ALA A 378 -0.37 -28.40 31.82
CA ALA A 378 -0.50 -28.06 33.24
C ALA A 378 0.84 -28.00 34.01
N GLY A 379 1.96 -28.01 33.29
CA GLY A 379 3.30 -27.86 33.87
C GLY A 379 3.78 -29.09 34.65
N LEU A 380 4.83 -28.91 35.47
CA LEU A 380 5.53 -29.99 36.19
C LEU A 380 4.69 -30.76 37.23
N ASN A 381 3.65 -30.12 37.80
CA ASN A 381 2.96 -30.61 39.00
C ASN A 381 1.58 -31.25 38.71
N SER A 382 1.25 -31.55 37.45
CA SER A 382 -0.03 -32.14 37.08
C SER A 382 0.16 -33.44 36.33
N PHE A 383 -0.60 -34.47 36.72
CA PHE A 383 -0.69 -35.77 36.03
C PHE A 383 -1.38 -35.69 34.65
N THR A 384 -1.56 -34.50 34.09
CA THR A 384 -2.14 -34.34 32.75
C THR A 384 -1.26 -35.01 31.70
N LEU A 385 -1.89 -35.82 30.85
CA LEU A 385 -1.24 -36.48 29.73
C LEU A 385 -0.54 -35.45 28.83
N GLU A 386 0.71 -35.73 28.47
CA GLU A 386 1.41 -35.02 27.41
C GLU A 386 0.72 -35.32 26.08
N GLU A 387 0.43 -34.29 25.28
CA GLU A 387 -0.26 -34.45 24.00
C GLU A 387 0.60 -33.86 22.86
N LYS A 388 0.51 -34.42 21.64
CA LYS A 388 1.24 -33.88 20.49
C LYS A 388 0.84 -32.43 20.21
N ALA A 389 1.82 -31.58 19.89
CA ALA A 389 1.60 -30.22 19.40
C ALA A 389 0.99 -30.23 18.00
N PHE A 390 1.50 -31.12 17.13
CA PHE A 390 1.02 -31.35 15.77
C PHE A 390 0.90 -32.84 15.51
N ILE A 391 -0.20 -33.25 14.88
CA ILE A 391 -0.39 -34.62 14.41
C ILE A 391 -0.15 -34.62 12.92
N ILE A 392 0.97 -35.22 12.52
CA ILE A 392 1.46 -35.28 11.15
C ILE A 392 1.54 -36.75 10.75
N SER A 393 0.85 -37.14 9.69
CA SER A 393 0.96 -38.47 9.07
C SER A 393 1.37 -38.31 7.61
N LYS A 394 2.41 -39.04 7.17
CA LYS A 394 2.77 -39.11 5.75
C LYS A 394 1.64 -39.83 5.00
N SER A 395 1.22 -39.28 3.86
CA SER A 395 0.18 -39.92 3.03
C SER A 395 0.69 -41.24 2.48
N LYS A 396 -0.13 -42.30 2.53
CA LYS A 396 0.20 -43.63 1.97
C LYS A 396 0.38 -43.63 0.44
N ASN A 397 -0.09 -42.58 -0.25
CA ASN A 397 -0.01 -42.45 -1.71
C ASN A 397 1.25 -41.73 -2.21
N SER A 398 2.24 -41.45 -1.34
CA SER A 398 3.55 -41.04 -1.81
C SER A 398 4.19 -42.24 -2.54
N PRO A 399 4.61 -42.11 -3.82
CA PRO A 399 5.14 -43.25 -4.56
C PRO A 399 6.35 -43.83 -3.83
N GLU A 400 6.46 -45.15 -3.87
CA GLU A 400 7.57 -45.94 -3.34
C GLU A 400 8.93 -45.29 -3.64
N ALA A 401 9.89 -45.56 -2.74
CA ALA A 401 11.25 -45.03 -2.75
C ALA A 401 11.85 -44.93 -4.17
N GLY A 402 11.75 -43.74 -4.76
CA GLY A 402 12.13 -43.51 -6.16
C GLY A 402 11.66 -42.17 -6.72
N SER A 403 10.53 -41.63 -6.27
CA SER A 403 10.07 -40.27 -6.63
C SER A 403 10.53 -39.23 -5.60
N ARG A 404 11.80 -38.80 -5.67
CA ARG A 404 12.30 -37.65 -4.87
C ARG A 404 11.62 -36.37 -5.34
N GLY A 405 10.44 -36.04 -4.79
CA GLY A 405 9.76 -34.80 -5.18
C GLY A 405 8.50 -34.44 -4.40
N ASP A 406 7.57 -35.37 -4.19
CA ASP A 406 6.22 -35.03 -3.70
C ASP A 406 6.04 -35.32 -2.21
N TYR A 407 6.57 -34.41 -1.39
CA TYR A 407 6.31 -34.42 0.04
C TYR A 407 4.89 -33.96 0.35
N THR A 408 4.08 -34.90 0.86
CA THR A 408 2.67 -34.68 1.17
C THR A 408 2.32 -35.29 2.53
N TRP A 409 1.61 -34.51 3.35
CA TRP A 409 1.22 -34.90 4.71
C TRP A 409 -0.26 -34.64 4.96
N GLU A 410 -0.86 -35.52 5.76
CA GLU A 410 -2.09 -35.22 6.49
C GLU A 410 -1.70 -34.57 7.83
N VAL A 411 -2.20 -33.36 8.07
CA VAL A 411 -1.79 -32.55 9.22
C VAL A 411 -3.00 -31.99 9.96
N ARG A 412 -2.93 -32.02 11.30
CA ARG A 412 -3.74 -31.15 12.15
C ARG A 412 -2.97 -30.66 13.37
N PRO A 413 -3.28 -29.47 13.89
CA PRO A 413 -2.86 -29.07 15.23
C PRO A 413 -3.42 -30.02 16.29
N GLY A 414 -2.64 -30.25 17.35
CA GLY A 414 -3.01 -31.10 18.47
C GLY A 414 -3.99 -30.42 19.42
N ASN A 415 -4.61 -31.22 20.29
CA ASN A 415 -5.64 -30.74 21.22
C ASN A 415 -5.18 -29.55 22.11
N PRO A 416 -3.93 -29.49 22.61
CA PRO A 416 -3.47 -28.34 23.41
C PRO A 416 -3.58 -27.00 22.67
N LEU A 417 -3.55 -27.01 21.32
CA LEU A 417 -3.63 -25.80 20.49
C LEU A 417 -5.06 -25.51 20.00
N VAL A 418 -5.96 -26.50 19.96
CA VAL A 418 -7.33 -26.33 19.43
C VAL A 418 -8.43 -26.29 20.48
N ARG A 419 -8.18 -26.78 21.71
CA ARG A 419 -9.19 -26.89 22.77
C ARG A 419 -9.89 -25.55 23.08
N ASP A 420 -9.16 -24.44 23.03
CA ASP A 420 -9.74 -23.12 23.31
C ASP A 420 -10.43 -22.46 22.12
N LEU A 421 -10.21 -22.95 20.89
CA LEU A 421 -10.98 -22.52 19.71
C LEU A 421 -12.42 -23.04 19.78
N GLN A 422 -12.61 -24.26 20.31
CA GLN A 422 -13.92 -24.92 20.44
C GLN A 422 -14.87 -24.20 21.41
N LYS A 423 -14.33 -23.44 22.39
CA LYS A 423 -15.13 -22.73 23.41
C LYS A 423 -15.71 -21.38 22.94
N GLY A 424 -15.77 -21.15 21.63
CA GLY A 424 -16.25 -19.87 21.06
C GLY A 424 -15.34 -18.66 21.37
N LYS A 425 -14.16 -18.89 21.95
CA LYS A 425 -13.17 -17.84 22.18
C LYS A 425 -12.45 -17.58 20.85
N ARG A 426 -12.49 -16.32 20.37
CA ARG A 426 -11.83 -15.89 19.12
C ARG A 426 -10.30 -15.94 19.27
N GLN A 427 -9.68 -17.12 19.30
CA GLN A 427 -8.24 -17.30 19.56
C GLN A 427 -7.38 -17.30 18.29
N THR A 428 -7.74 -16.47 17.31
CA THR A 428 -6.95 -16.27 16.08
C THR A 428 -6.30 -14.90 16.05
N SER A 429 -5.08 -14.85 15.51
CA SER A 429 -4.29 -13.65 15.24
C SER A 429 -4.02 -13.54 13.73
N ILE A 430 -3.55 -12.36 13.32
CA ILE A 430 -3.26 -12.05 11.93
C ILE A 430 -1.77 -11.69 11.84
N LEU A 431 -1.06 -12.31 10.91
CA LEU A 431 0.36 -12.10 10.66
C LEU A 431 0.56 -11.68 9.21
N SER A 432 1.37 -10.66 8.93
CA SER A 432 1.68 -10.29 7.55
C SER A 432 2.39 -11.45 6.84
N LYS A 433 1.91 -11.83 5.64
CA LYS A 433 2.55 -12.85 4.78
C LYS A 433 3.98 -12.46 4.44
N ARG A 434 4.28 -11.16 4.36
CA ARG A 434 5.63 -10.63 4.12
C ARG A 434 6.65 -11.06 5.17
N VAL A 435 6.20 -11.46 6.36
CA VAL A 435 7.07 -12.05 7.38
C VAL A 435 7.70 -13.36 6.90
N PHE A 436 6.99 -14.16 6.09
CA PHE A 436 7.54 -15.40 5.55
C PHE A 436 8.53 -15.15 4.41
N GLU A 437 8.40 -14.03 3.70
CA GLU A 437 9.30 -13.60 2.62
C GLU A 437 10.67 -13.09 3.15
N LEU A 438 10.76 -12.79 4.44
CA LEU A 438 12.03 -12.47 5.10
C LEU A 438 12.96 -13.69 5.09
N ASP A 439 14.27 -13.44 5.03
CA ASP A 439 15.27 -14.49 5.13
C ASP A 439 15.33 -15.05 6.57
N PRO A 440 15.13 -16.37 6.79
CA PRO A 440 15.09 -16.95 8.14
C PRO A 440 16.44 -16.95 8.87
N TYR A 441 17.56 -16.71 8.18
CA TYR A 441 18.90 -16.68 8.77
C TYR A 441 19.41 -15.26 8.96
N ARG A 442 19.28 -14.41 7.93
CA ARG A 442 19.77 -13.02 7.95
C ARG A 442 18.81 -12.07 8.64
N GLN A 443 17.52 -12.38 8.62
CA GLN A 443 16.44 -11.52 9.13
C GLN A 443 15.62 -12.22 10.24
N ALA A 444 16.30 -13.07 11.03
CA ALA A 444 15.68 -13.81 12.12
C ALA A 444 15.03 -12.88 13.17
N TYR A 445 15.72 -11.79 13.56
CA TYR A 445 15.19 -10.83 14.53
C TYR A 445 13.95 -10.11 14.02
N GLU A 446 13.93 -9.73 12.73
CA GLU A 446 12.79 -9.13 12.06
C GLU A 446 11.58 -10.09 12.08
N LYS A 447 11.77 -11.38 11.78
CA LYS A 447 10.71 -12.39 11.85
C LYS A 447 10.14 -12.53 13.27
N ARG A 448 11.02 -12.63 14.28
CA ARG A 448 10.61 -12.76 15.68
C ARG A 448 9.88 -11.52 16.19
N ALA A 449 10.36 -10.32 15.85
CA ALA A 449 9.72 -9.06 16.19
C ALA A 449 8.32 -8.96 15.55
N ALA A 450 8.19 -9.29 14.26
CA ALA A 450 6.90 -9.26 13.57
C ALA A 450 5.87 -10.23 14.19
N ARG A 451 6.31 -11.43 14.58
CA ARG A 451 5.48 -12.42 15.30
C ARG A 451 5.06 -11.90 16.68
N TYR A 452 5.97 -11.25 17.39
CA TYR A 452 5.69 -10.63 18.68
C TYR A 452 4.65 -9.51 18.54
N PHE A 453 4.79 -8.62 17.56
CA PHE A 453 3.83 -7.55 17.31
C PHE A 453 2.44 -8.06 16.91
N SER A 454 2.37 -9.10 16.06
CA SER A 454 1.11 -9.77 15.71
C SER A 454 0.34 -10.26 16.94
N TRP A 455 1.05 -10.92 17.88
CA TRP A 455 0.47 -11.36 19.15
C TRP A 455 0.10 -10.18 20.06
N LEU A 456 0.96 -9.16 20.12
CA LEU A 456 0.77 -7.98 20.98
C LEU A 456 -0.47 -7.18 20.58
N TRP A 457 -0.65 -6.89 19.29
CA TRP A 457 -1.83 -6.17 18.79
C TRP A 457 -3.10 -6.96 19.02
N ARG A 458 -3.07 -8.29 18.83
CA ARG A 458 -4.20 -9.16 19.15
C ARG A 458 -4.55 -9.09 20.63
N SER A 459 -3.55 -9.10 21.51
CA SER A 459 -3.74 -9.00 22.97
C SER A 459 -4.31 -7.64 23.40
N ARG A 460 -3.86 -6.55 22.75
CA ARG A 460 -4.28 -5.17 23.04
C ARG A 460 -5.60 -4.74 22.41
N GLN A 461 -6.11 -5.50 21.42
CA GLN A 461 -7.36 -5.21 20.71
C GLN A 461 -8.54 -4.91 21.63
N SER A 462 -8.68 -5.70 22.71
CA SER A 462 -9.81 -5.61 23.65
C SER A 462 -9.93 -4.21 24.27
N ARG A 463 -8.80 -3.53 24.49
CA ARG A 463 -8.74 -2.18 25.05
C ARG A 463 -8.60 -1.09 23.98
N GLY A 464 -8.24 -1.46 22.75
CA GLY A 464 -8.00 -0.53 21.64
C GLY A 464 -6.71 0.28 21.78
N HIS A 465 -5.81 -0.14 22.66
CA HIS A 465 -4.56 0.55 22.97
C HIS A 465 -3.39 -0.02 22.15
N TYR A 466 -3.48 0.00 20.82
CA TYR A 466 -2.44 -0.56 19.96
C TYR A 466 -1.07 0.12 20.18
N LEU A 467 -1.07 1.42 20.46
CA LEU A 467 0.10 2.28 20.61
C LEU A 467 0.69 2.32 22.03
N GLU A 468 0.27 1.43 22.94
CA GLU A 468 0.88 1.35 24.27
C GLU A 468 2.40 1.09 24.16
N PRO A 469 3.27 1.89 24.80
CA PRO A 469 4.71 1.68 24.72
C PRO A 469 5.14 0.33 25.33
N ILE A 470 6.13 -0.32 24.73
CA ILE A 470 6.72 -1.59 25.17
C ILE A 470 8.12 -1.29 25.70
N ARG A 471 8.54 -1.89 26.83
CA ARG A 471 9.93 -1.74 27.27
C ARG A 471 10.88 -2.41 26.27
N ILE A 472 11.97 -1.75 25.92
CA ILE A 472 12.99 -2.31 25.02
C ILE A 472 13.51 -3.66 25.52
N PRO A 473 13.88 -3.85 26.81
CA PRO A 473 14.25 -5.16 27.34
C PRO A 473 13.23 -6.27 27.07
N THR A 474 11.94 -5.95 27.14
CA THR A 474 10.87 -6.93 26.90
C THR A 474 10.90 -7.43 25.45
N LEU A 475 11.09 -6.53 24.49
CA LEU A 475 11.19 -6.91 23.08
C LEU A 475 12.51 -7.65 22.79
N LEU A 476 13.64 -7.16 23.32
CA LEU A 476 14.95 -7.81 23.14
C LEU A 476 14.95 -9.26 23.63
N ASN A 477 14.36 -9.50 24.81
CA ASN A 477 14.18 -10.85 25.36
C ASN A 477 13.22 -11.69 24.50
N ALA A 478 12.15 -11.09 23.96
CA ALA A 478 11.21 -11.81 23.10
C ALA A 478 11.83 -12.25 21.76
N ILE A 479 12.77 -11.47 21.21
CA ILE A 479 13.45 -11.78 19.94
C ILE A 479 14.79 -12.51 20.11
N HIS A 480 15.23 -12.71 21.36
CA HIS A 480 16.54 -13.27 21.71
C HIS A 480 17.71 -12.50 21.07
N LEU A 481 17.64 -11.18 21.12
CA LEU A 481 18.79 -10.33 20.81
C LEU A 481 19.55 -10.09 22.11
N GLU A 482 20.68 -10.78 22.28
CA GLU A 482 21.50 -10.68 23.48
C GLU A 482 22.00 -9.25 23.70
N TYR A 483 21.81 -8.73 24.91
CA TYR A 483 22.29 -7.43 25.33
C TYR A 483 22.95 -7.56 26.70
N GLN A 484 24.27 -7.36 26.77
CA GLN A 484 25.00 -7.41 28.03
C GLN A 484 25.04 -6.03 28.71
N ARG A 485 25.02 -4.94 27.92
CA ARG A 485 24.96 -3.53 28.37
C ARG A 485 24.28 -2.65 27.33
N SER A 486 23.56 -1.62 27.79
CA SER A 486 22.85 -0.62 26.98
C SER A 486 23.71 0.32 26.13
N ARG A 487 25.04 0.32 26.35
CA ARG A 487 25.99 1.25 25.72
C ARG A 487 26.63 0.73 24.43
N SER A 488 26.27 -0.46 23.97
CA SER A 488 26.78 -0.95 22.67
C SER A 488 26.01 -0.27 21.54
N ALA A 489 26.58 0.80 20.99
CA ALA A 489 26.04 1.50 19.83
C ALA A 489 25.65 0.55 18.68
N LYS A 490 26.39 -0.55 18.52
CA LYS A 490 26.10 -1.63 17.56
C LYS A 490 24.75 -2.33 17.78
N ILE A 491 24.34 -2.56 19.04
CA ILE A 491 23.05 -3.21 19.33
C ILE A 491 21.90 -2.25 19.02
N ILE A 492 22.05 -0.99 19.39
CA ILE A 492 21.07 0.07 19.08
C ILE A 492 20.92 0.18 17.56
N GLU A 493 22.02 0.33 16.84
CA GLU A 493 22.01 0.41 15.38
C GLU A 493 21.39 -0.83 14.72
N ARG A 494 21.71 -2.04 15.20
CA ARG A 494 21.11 -3.29 14.68
C ARG A 494 19.61 -3.34 14.93
N PHE A 495 19.17 -2.89 16.10
CA PHE A 495 17.77 -2.83 16.51
C PHE A 495 16.99 -1.82 15.65
N GLU A 496 17.51 -0.61 15.46
CA GLU A 496 16.87 0.42 14.64
C GLU A 496 16.79 0.00 13.17
N LYS A 497 17.86 -0.58 12.63
CA LYS A 497 17.86 -1.20 11.29
C LYS A 497 16.81 -2.31 11.14
N MET A 498 16.63 -3.13 12.17
CA MET A 498 15.58 -4.16 12.19
C MET A 498 14.20 -3.50 12.12
N MET A 499 13.94 -2.47 12.92
CA MET A 499 12.66 -1.77 12.95
C MET A 499 12.37 -1.02 11.65
N ASP A 500 13.36 -0.38 11.03
CA ASP A 500 13.24 0.24 9.72
C ASP A 500 12.99 -0.80 8.62
N ALA A 501 13.68 -1.95 8.63
CA ALA A 501 13.40 -3.02 7.68
C ALA A 501 11.95 -3.55 7.78
N LEU A 502 11.37 -3.57 8.98
CA LEU A 502 9.95 -3.92 9.17
C LEU A 502 9.00 -2.86 8.62
N LYS A 503 9.36 -1.57 8.74
CA LYS A 503 8.59 -0.43 8.21
C LYS A 503 8.65 -0.41 6.69
N ASP A 504 9.84 -0.52 6.11
CA ASP A 504 10.08 -0.46 4.66
C ASP A 504 9.39 -1.62 3.92
N LYS A 505 9.26 -2.78 4.58
CA LYS A 505 8.51 -3.93 4.07
C LYS A 505 7.02 -3.88 4.39
N GLU A 506 6.51 -2.78 4.94
CA GLU A 506 5.10 -2.59 5.31
C GLU A 506 4.57 -3.69 6.25
N ILE A 507 5.43 -4.26 7.11
CA ILE A 507 5.03 -5.22 8.14
C ILE A 507 4.48 -4.44 9.36
N ILE A 508 5.04 -3.26 9.62
CA ILE A 508 4.54 -2.25 10.56
C ILE A 508 4.27 -0.95 9.78
N ALA A 509 3.39 -0.09 10.28
CA ALA A 509 3.17 1.23 9.67
C ALA A 509 4.23 2.26 10.10
N GLY A 510 4.69 2.17 11.34
CA GLY A 510 5.67 3.09 11.90
C GLY A 510 6.17 2.63 13.27
N TRP A 511 7.28 3.21 13.70
CA TRP A 511 7.85 2.97 15.02
C TRP A 511 8.57 4.23 15.53
N GLN A 512 8.60 4.41 16.85
CA GLN A 512 9.37 5.47 17.50
C GLN A 512 9.63 5.12 18.97
N TYR A 513 10.59 5.79 19.59
CA TYR A 513 10.73 5.77 21.05
C TYR A 513 9.66 6.63 21.72
N ASP A 514 9.33 6.32 22.98
CA ASP A 514 8.37 7.08 23.79
C ASP A 514 8.86 8.49 24.11
N ARG A 515 10.18 8.70 24.11
CA ARG A 515 10.84 9.99 24.37
C ARG A 515 12.12 10.12 23.54
N ILE A 516 12.58 11.36 23.39
CA ILE A 516 13.86 11.65 22.72
C ILE A 516 15.01 11.06 23.53
N TYR A 517 15.83 10.23 22.88
CA TYR A 517 17.06 9.71 23.47
C TYR A 517 18.06 10.85 23.67
N ARG A 518 18.48 11.08 24.92
CA ARG A 518 19.48 12.11 25.28
C ARG A 518 20.78 11.45 25.75
N ASN A 519 21.91 12.08 25.42
CA ASN A 519 23.23 11.66 25.87
C ASN A 519 23.26 11.54 27.41
N GLY A 520 23.65 10.37 27.91
CA GLY A 520 23.72 10.04 29.34
C GLY A 520 22.54 9.21 29.88
N GLN A 521 21.45 9.06 29.14
CA GLN A 521 20.35 8.15 29.49
C GLN A 521 20.67 6.71 29.05
N ASP A 522 20.23 5.75 29.84
CA ASP A 522 20.29 4.34 29.46
C ASP A 522 19.24 4.08 28.37
N TRP A 523 19.67 3.57 27.21
CA TRP A 523 18.77 3.22 26.11
C TRP A 523 17.70 2.21 26.53
N LEU A 524 17.99 1.29 27.46
CA LEU A 524 17.06 0.27 27.94
C LEU A 524 15.89 0.85 28.76
N ASP A 525 16.02 2.09 29.25
CA ASP A 525 14.95 2.79 29.96
C ASP A 525 13.88 3.34 29.02
N LEU A 526 14.20 3.49 27.74
CA LEU A 526 13.24 3.91 26.72
C LEU A 526 12.18 2.83 26.48
N LYS A 527 11.03 3.29 25.98
CA LYS A 527 9.97 2.41 25.52
C LYS A 527 9.77 2.60 24.02
N LEU A 528 9.34 1.54 23.36
CA LEU A 528 9.07 1.48 21.94
C LEU A 528 7.56 1.58 21.70
N VAL A 529 7.15 2.48 20.82
CA VAL A 529 5.81 2.57 20.27
C VAL A 529 5.84 2.03 18.84
N VAL A 530 4.96 1.07 18.54
CA VAL A 530 4.88 0.41 17.22
C VAL A 530 3.46 0.50 16.70
N GLU A 531 3.31 1.11 15.53
CA GLU A 531 2.03 1.31 14.88
C GLU A 531 1.67 0.11 13.97
N PRO A 532 0.50 -0.54 14.19
CA PRO A 532 0.03 -1.59 13.30
C PRO A 532 -0.38 -1.01 11.93
N PRO A 533 -0.21 -1.78 10.83
CA PRO A 533 -0.83 -1.44 9.56
C PRO A 533 -2.35 -1.31 9.66
N GLN A 534 -2.93 -0.43 8.83
CA GLN A 534 -4.37 -0.15 8.82
C GLN A 534 -5.22 -1.42 8.66
N ALA A 535 -4.77 -2.37 7.83
CA ALA A 535 -5.46 -3.65 7.63
C ALA A 535 -5.66 -4.45 8.94
N ILE A 536 -4.71 -4.38 9.88
CA ILE A 536 -4.81 -5.03 11.19
C ILE A 536 -5.84 -4.32 12.07
N ILE A 537 -5.86 -2.98 12.03
CA ILE A 537 -6.83 -2.15 12.75
C ILE A 537 -8.25 -2.47 12.23
N ASP A 538 -8.45 -2.46 10.91
CA ASP A 538 -9.74 -2.69 10.27
C ASP A 538 -10.28 -4.09 10.56
N GLN A 539 -9.42 -5.11 10.49
CA GLN A 539 -9.83 -6.49 10.78
C GLN A 539 -10.28 -6.66 12.23
N TYR A 540 -9.58 -6.01 13.16
CA TYR A 540 -9.92 -6.06 14.57
C TYR A 540 -11.04 -5.08 14.99
N ALA A 541 -11.31 -4.04 14.21
CA ALA A 541 -12.46 -3.16 14.39
C ALA A 541 -13.79 -3.89 14.17
N LYS A 542 -13.84 -4.78 13.15
CA LYS A 542 -15.02 -5.63 12.86
C LYS A 542 -15.46 -6.45 14.07
N ILE A 543 -14.50 -6.92 14.86
CA ILE A 543 -14.75 -7.72 16.07
C ILE A 543 -15.45 -6.93 17.19
N LYS A 544 -15.28 -5.60 17.26
CA LYS A 544 -15.96 -4.74 18.25
C LYS A 544 -17.44 -4.47 17.93
N SER A 545 -17.87 -4.69 16.68
CA SER A 545 -19.26 -4.46 16.24
C SER A 545 -20.23 -5.58 16.62
N GLY A 546 -19.73 -6.76 17.02
CA GLY A 546 -20.56 -7.85 17.53
C GLY A 546 -20.70 -7.78 19.04
N THR A 547 -21.96 -7.76 19.52
CA THR A 547 -22.41 -7.79 20.93
C THR A 547 -22.21 -6.52 21.76
N LYS A 548 -23.14 -5.56 21.61
CA LYS A 548 -23.90 -5.03 22.76
C LYS A 548 -25.38 -4.89 22.33
N PRO A 549 -26.35 -5.39 23.11
CA PRO A 549 -27.76 -5.09 22.87
C PRO A 549 -27.98 -3.58 23.03
N ILE A 550 -28.63 -2.97 22.05
CA ILE A 550 -29.04 -1.57 22.05
C ILE A 550 -29.95 -1.37 23.27
N LYS A 551 -29.47 -0.64 24.28
CA LYS A 551 -30.36 -0.01 25.26
C LYS A 551 -30.69 1.40 24.74
N PRO A 552 -31.95 1.84 24.83
CA PRO A 552 -32.38 3.14 24.32
C PRO A 552 -31.71 4.28 25.11
N PRO A 553 -31.46 5.44 24.48
CA PRO A 553 -30.76 6.55 25.09
C PRO A 553 -31.64 7.19 26.17
N LYS A 554 -31.13 7.23 27.42
CA LYS A 554 -31.72 8.06 28.48
C LYS A 554 -31.14 9.47 28.43
N SER A 555 -32.02 10.38 28.02
CA SER A 555 -32.23 11.78 28.46
C SER A 555 -31.03 12.69 28.74
N ALA A 556 -31.10 13.85 28.10
CA ALA A 556 -30.29 15.04 28.28
C ALA A 556 -30.02 15.45 29.74
N GLY A 557 -28.77 15.83 30.00
CA GLY A 557 -28.32 16.64 31.13
C GLY A 557 -27.31 17.66 30.60
N VAL A 558 -27.60 18.94 30.80
CA VAL A 558 -27.00 20.10 30.14
C VAL A 558 -25.64 20.48 30.72
N SER A 559 -24.71 20.83 29.82
CA SER A 559 -23.59 21.78 29.93
C SER A 559 -22.47 21.58 30.98
N LEU A 560 -21.48 20.76 30.60
CA LEU A 560 -20.02 21.02 30.76
C LEU A 560 -19.23 20.38 29.59
N ASN A 561 -19.88 20.20 28.44
CA ASN A 561 -19.57 19.11 27.51
C ASN A 561 -18.63 19.43 26.34
N ASN A 562 -17.98 20.59 26.29
CA ASN A 562 -17.21 20.97 25.10
C ASN A 562 -15.68 20.94 25.28
N LEU A 563 -15.15 20.71 26.48
CA LEU A 563 -13.70 20.76 26.68
C LEU A 563 -12.96 19.63 25.95
N GLY A 564 -13.56 18.45 25.85
CA GLY A 564 -12.98 17.30 25.12
C GLY A 564 -12.95 17.51 23.60
N GLU A 565 -14.01 18.10 23.03
CA GLU A 565 -14.03 18.46 21.62
C GLU A 565 -13.11 19.63 21.30
N GLN A 566 -13.05 20.65 22.17
CA GLN A 566 -12.10 21.76 22.05
C GLN A 566 -10.66 21.26 22.13
N LEU A 567 -10.36 20.34 23.05
CA LEU A 567 -9.05 19.70 23.16
C LEU A 567 -8.67 18.97 21.86
N ARG A 568 -9.60 18.21 21.29
CA ARG A 568 -9.40 17.52 20.01
C ARG A 568 -9.16 18.50 18.86
N LYS A 569 -9.98 19.55 18.76
CA LYS A 569 -9.86 20.58 17.74
C LYS A 569 -8.53 21.31 17.83
N GLU A 570 -8.14 21.74 19.02
CA GLU A 570 -6.91 22.47 19.24
C GLU A 570 -5.66 21.60 19.01
N ARG A 571 -5.71 20.33 19.42
CA ARG A 571 -4.66 19.36 19.11
C ARG A 571 -4.48 19.16 17.61
N LEU A 572 -5.58 18.94 16.88
CA LEU A 572 -5.53 18.76 15.44
C LEU A 572 -5.11 20.05 14.72
N ARG A 573 -5.53 21.23 15.20
CA ARG A 573 -5.08 22.55 14.73
C ARG A 573 -3.56 22.70 14.83
N ARG A 574 -2.97 22.26 15.95
CA ARG A 574 -1.52 22.29 16.19
C ARG A 574 -0.76 21.13 15.55
N ARG A 575 -1.43 20.23 14.80
CA ARG A 575 -0.86 19.00 14.20
C ARG A 575 -0.17 18.07 15.20
N LEU A 576 -0.68 18.04 16.44
CA LEU A 576 -0.10 17.22 17.50
C LEU A 576 -0.80 15.86 17.57
N THR A 577 -0.04 14.80 17.76
CA THR A 577 -0.59 13.49 18.14
C THR A 577 -1.21 13.59 19.53
N GLN A 578 -2.13 12.66 19.88
CA GLN A 578 -2.71 12.63 21.24
C GLN A 578 -1.65 12.56 22.33
N MET A 579 -0.49 11.94 22.04
CA MET A 579 0.64 11.84 22.94
C MET A 579 1.39 13.17 23.06
N GLN A 580 1.69 13.84 21.95
CA GLN A 580 2.34 15.15 21.96
C GLN A 580 1.48 16.22 22.65
N ALA A 581 0.16 16.17 22.47
CA ALA A 581 -0.75 17.06 23.21
C ALA A 581 -0.79 16.73 24.71
N ALA A 582 -0.81 15.44 25.06
CA ALA A 582 -0.78 15.01 26.46
C ALA A 582 0.50 15.45 27.18
N GLU A 583 1.66 15.34 26.51
CA GLU A 583 2.94 15.86 26.98
C GLU A 583 2.94 17.38 27.11
N ALA A 584 2.43 18.10 26.11
CA ALA A 584 2.36 19.56 26.14
C ALA A 584 1.40 20.11 27.22
N ILE A 585 0.39 19.32 27.61
CA ILE A 585 -0.58 19.67 28.67
C ILE A 585 -0.11 19.17 30.05
N GLY A 586 0.84 18.23 30.10
CA GLY A 586 1.30 17.60 31.34
C GLY A 586 0.25 16.68 31.98
N ILE A 587 -0.44 15.88 31.15
CA ILE A 587 -1.42 14.86 31.54
C ILE A 587 -1.17 13.54 30.79
N ASP A 588 -1.76 12.44 31.26
CA ASP A 588 -1.60 11.14 30.60
C ASP A 588 -2.37 11.07 29.27
N GLN A 589 -1.79 10.45 28.24
CA GLN A 589 -2.40 10.34 26.91
C GLN A 589 -3.75 9.60 26.93
N THR A 590 -3.93 8.63 27.83
CA THR A 590 -5.23 7.95 27.97
C THR A 590 -6.29 8.88 28.55
N THR A 591 -5.90 9.92 29.29
CA THR A 591 -6.80 10.97 29.77
C THR A 591 -7.23 11.86 28.61
N VAL A 592 -6.31 12.30 27.74
CA VAL A 592 -6.64 13.01 26.49
C VAL A 592 -7.59 12.19 25.62
N SER A 593 -7.27 10.93 25.37
CA SER A 593 -8.11 10.03 24.54
C SER A 593 -9.52 9.87 25.11
N LYS A 594 -9.65 9.67 26.44
CA LYS A 594 -10.96 9.53 27.10
C LYS A 594 -11.77 10.82 27.09
N LEU A 595 -11.11 11.98 27.19
CA LEU A 595 -11.73 13.31 27.10
C LEU A 595 -12.24 13.59 25.68
N GLU A 596 -11.42 13.33 24.64
CA GLU A 596 -11.80 13.54 23.24
C GLU A 596 -12.91 12.62 22.74
N LEU A 597 -13.04 11.45 23.36
CA LEU A 597 -14.11 10.48 23.08
C LEU A 597 -15.37 10.71 23.93
N GLY A 598 -15.40 11.74 24.78
CA GLY A 598 -16.52 12.02 25.68
C GLY A 598 -16.79 10.95 26.73
N ARG A 599 -15.81 10.05 26.99
CA ARG A 599 -15.95 8.93 27.93
C ARG A 599 -15.55 9.28 29.36
N ARG A 600 -14.98 10.46 29.57
CA ARG A 600 -14.56 11.00 30.86
C ARG A 600 -14.77 12.51 30.85
N THR A 601 -15.24 13.08 31.95
CA THR A 601 -15.24 14.53 32.18
C THR A 601 -13.93 14.93 32.87
N PRO A 602 -13.32 16.07 32.50
CA PRO A 602 -12.07 16.50 33.11
C PRO A 602 -12.30 16.92 34.56
N ASP A 603 -11.41 16.52 35.47
CA ASP A 603 -11.37 17.09 36.81
C ASP A 603 -10.84 18.54 36.77
N PHE A 604 -11.03 19.29 37.86
CA PHE A 604 -10.70 20.72 37.92
C PHE A 604 -9.23 21.01 37.55
N GLN A 605 -8.29 20.16 37.99
CA GLN A 605 -6.87 20.33 37.68
C GLN A 605 -6.55 20.05 36.21
N THR A 606 -7.14 19.00 35.63
CA THR A 606 -6.98 18.64 34.23
C THR A 606 -7.60 19.70 33.33
N ALA A 607 -8.78 20.21 33.68
CA ALA A 607 -9.44 21.28 32.93
C ALA A 607 -8.60 22.56 32.90
N ARG A 608 -8.00 22.94 34.04
CA ARG A 608 -7.11 24.10 34.15
C ARG A 608 -5.85 23.96 33.29
N LYS A 609 -5.22 22.79 33.28
CA LYS A 609 -4.04 22.50 32.43
C LYS A 609 -4.38 22.60 30.94
N ILE A 610 -5.53 22.05 30.54
CA ILE A 610 -6.02 22.11 29.15
C ILE A 610 -6.29 23.56 28.74
N GLN A 611 -6.94 24.35 29.60
CA GLN A 611 -7.17 25.78 29.34
C GLN A 611 -5.88 26.58 29.27
N GLN A 612 -4.92 26.36 30.17
CA GLN A 612 -3.60 26.99 30.12
C GLN A 612 -2.92 26.68 28.79
N TRP A 613 -2.93 25.41 28.37
CA TRP A 613 -2.37 24.99 27.09
C TRP A 613 -3.04 25.64 25.88
N PHE A 614 -4.36 25.89 25.93
CA PHE A 614 -5.05 26.69 24.91
C PHE A 614 -4.50 28.12 24.86
N THR A 615 -4.18 28.71 26.00
CA THR A 615 -3.75 30.11 26.11
C THR A 615 -2.25 30.32 25.81
N THR A 616 -1.38 29.32 26.00
CA THR A 616 0.08 29.44 25.80
C THR A 616 0.52 29.56 24.32
N ALA A 617 -0.41 29.61 23.35
CA ALA A 617 -0.10 29.73 21.92
C ALA A 617 -0.48 31.12 21.35
N SER A 618 -0.07 32.18 22.03
CA SER A 618 0.08 33.51 21.44
C SER A 618 1.54 33.91 21.54
N ILE A 619 2.34 33.45 20.58
CA ILE A 619 3.52 34.06 19.95
C ILE A 619 3.78 33.26 18.67
#